data_AF-A0A3B9LAT7-F1
#
_entry.id   AF-A0A3B9LAT7-F1
#
_cell.length_a   1.000
_cell.length_b   1.000
_cell.length_c   1.000
_cell.angle_alpha   90.00
_cell.angle_beta   90.00
_cell.angle_gamma   90.00
#
_symmetry.space_group_name_H-M   'P 1'
#
loop_
_entity.id
_entity.type
_entity.pdbx_description
1 polymer ?
#
loop_
_entity_poly.entity_id
_entity_poly.type
_entity_poly.pdbx_seq_one_letter_code
_entity_poly.pdbx_strand_id
1 'polypeptide(L)'
;MKISDTFRFAAKAATATPLRTSLLVLAMSIGVASVVILTALGDGARRYVVDEFSAIGTNLVIVLPGRSETRGFNPANLVGSTPRDLTIDDAESLLKLSGVARVAP
;
A
#
# COMPACT_ATOMS: atom_id res chain seq x y z
N MET A 1 35.27 -39.98 5.29
CA MET A 1 34.56 -39.97 3.98
C MET A 1 34.76 -38.61 3.35
N LYS A 2 35.15 -38.53 2.07
CA LYS A 2 35.34 -37.24 1.39
C LYS A 2 33.97 -36.66 1.01
N ILE A 3 33.80 -35.35 1.08
CA ILE A 3 32.54 -34.67 0.71
C ILE A 3 32.07 -35.06 -0.71
N SER A 4 33.01 -35.22 -1.64
CA SER A 4 32.75 -35.70 -3.00
C SER A 4 32.08 -37.09 -3.04
N ASP A 5 32.45 -38.00 -2.14
CA ASP A 5 31.82 -39.33 -2.03
C ASP A 5 30.38 -39.23 -1.54
N THR A 6 30.12 -38.35 -0.57
CA THR A 6 28.79 -38.14 -0.02
C THR A 6 27.82 -37.58 -1.07
N PHE A 7 28.24 -36.59 -1.86
CA PHE A 7 27.43 -36.05 -2.95
C PHE A 7 27.14 -37.09 -4.03
N ARG A 8 28.15 -37.88 -4.42
CA ARG A 8 28.00 -38.96 -5.40
C ARG A 8 27.03 -40.04 -4.91
N PHE A 9 27.14 -40.43 -3.64
CA PHE A 9 26.23 -41.39 -3.02
C PHE A 9 24.80 -40.87 -2.96
N ALA A 10 24.60 -39.62 -2.51
CA ALA A 10 23.29 -38.99 -2.42
C ALA A 10 22.61 -38.85 -3.80
N ALA A 11 23.35 -38.44 -4.83
CA ALA A 11 22.85 -38.34 -6.19
C ALA A 11 22.38 -39.71 -6.71
N LYS A 12 23.19 -40.75 -6.51
CA LYS A 12 22.84 -42.12 -6.93
C LYS A 12 21.59 -42.63 -6.21
N ALA A 13 21.48 -42.40 -4.90
CA ALA A 13 20.31 -42.76 -4.10
C ALA A 13 19.05 -42.02 -4.55
N ALA A 14 19.15 -40.72 -4.86
CA ALA A 14 18.03 -39.93 -5.37
C ALA A 14 17.56 -40.42 -6.75
N THR A 15 18.48 -40.79 -7.64
CA THR A 15 18.15 -41.34 -8.97
C THR A 15 17.62 -42.79 -8.94
N ALA A 16 17.86 -43.54 -7.86
CA ALA A 16 17.39 -44.92 -7.74
C ALA A 16 15.87 -45.02 -7.54
N THR A 17 15.21 -43.96 -7.08
CA THR A 17 13.75 -43.90 -6.90
C THR A 17 13.14 -42.69 -7.60
N PRO A 18 13.08 -42.70 -8.95
CA PRO A 18 12.76 -41.51 -9.73
C PRO A 18 11.36 -40.94 -9.44
N LEU A 19 10.35 -41.80 -9.21
CA LEU A 19 8.98 -41.38 -8.88
C LEU A 19 8.90 -40.67 -7.52
N ARG A 20 9.56 -41.21 -6.50
CA ARG A 20 9.54 -40.60 -5.16
C ARG A 20 10.28 -39.27 -5.16
N THR A 21 11.45 -39.23 -5.78
CA THR A 21 12.26 -38.01 -5.88
C THR A 21 11.53 -36.93 -6.68
N SER A 22 10.88 -37.26 -7.80
CA SER A 22 10.12 -36.28 -8.59
C SER A 22 8.93 -35.71 -7.83
N LEU A 23 8.16 -36.54 -7.12
CA LEU A 23 7.02 -36.07 -6.32
C LEU A 23 7.47 -35.18 -5.16
N LEU A 24 8.57 -35.49 -4.48
CA LEU A 24 9.13 -34.65 -3.41
C LEU A 24 9.60 -33.30 -3.95
N VAL A 25 10.30 -33.28 -5.08
CA VAL A 25 10.74 -32.04 -5.73
C VAL A 25 9.53 -31.22 -6.15
N LEU A 26 8.52 -31.83 -6.77
CA LEU A 26 7.31 -31.14 -7.21
C LEU A 26 6.57 -30.51 -6.02
N ALA A 27 6.38 -31.26 -4.94
CA ALA A 27 5.73 -30.76 -3.72
C ALA A 27 6.47 -29.54 -3.16
N MET A 28 7.81 -29.60 -3.07
CA MET A 28 8.62 -28.49 -2.57
C MET A 28 8.59 -27.29 -3.53
N SER A 29 8.66 -27.52 -4.84
CA SER A 29 8.58 -26.47 -5.86
C SER A 29 7.25 -25.73 -5.82
N ILE A 30 6.12 -26.42 -5.70
CA ILE A 30 4.81 -25.79 -5.59
C ILE A 30 4.72 -24.97 -4.30
N GLY A 31 5.22 -25.51 -3.18
CA GLY A 31 5.22 -24.82 -1.90
C GLY A 31 6.01 -23.50 -1.95
N VAL A 32 7.26 -23.55 -2.44
CA VAL A 32 8.10 -22.35 -2.56
C VAL A 32 7.54 -21.37 -3.59
N ALA A 33 7.07 -21.86 -4.74
CA ALA A 33 6.51 -21.00 -5.79
C ALA A 33 5.29 -20.22 -5.31
N SER A 34 4.37 -20.88 -4.58
CA SER A 34 3.18 -20.22 -4.03
C SER A 34 3.55 -19.06 -3.10
N VAL A 35 4.49 -19.28 -2.18
CA VAL A 35 4.96 -18.25 -1.25
C VAL A 35 5.61 -17.09 -2.02
N VAL A 36 6.52 -17.39 -2.96
CA VAL A 36 7.21 -16.35 -3.74
C VAL A 36 6.22 -15.52 -4.55
N ILE A 37 5.25 -16.15 -5.23
CA ILE A 37 4.23 -15.47 -6.02
C ILE A 37 3.40 -14.55 -5.13
N LEU A 38 2.89 -15.06 -4.01
CA LEU A 38 2.05 -14.28 -3.11
C LEU A 38 2.81 -13.08 -2.53
N THR A 39 4.06 -13.29 -2.10
CA THR A 39 4.89 -12.21 -1.56
C THR A 39 5.20 -11.17 -2.63
N ALA A 40 5.61 -11.58 -3.83
CA ALA A 40 5.90 -10.66 -4.92
C ALA A 40 4.66 -9.84 -5.33
N LEU A 41 3.49 -10.48 -5.38
CA LEU A 41 2.23 -9.81 -5.68
C LEU A 41 1.85 -8.79 -4.60
N GLY A 42 1.94 -9.18 -3.33
CA GLY A 42 1.62 -8.29 -2.21
C GLY A 42 2.55 -7.08 -2.16
N ASP A 43 3.85 -7.30 -2.36
CA ASP A 43 4.85 -6.23 -2.34
C ASP A 43 4.69 -5.30 -3.56
N GLY A 44 4.37 -5.86 -4.73
CA GLY A 44 4.06 -5.09 -5.95
C GLY A 44 2.80 -4.24 -5.79
N ALA A 45 1.72 -4.81 -5.26
CA ALA A 45 0.49 -4.07 -5.01
C ALA A 45 0.70 -2.94 -3.99
N ARG A 46 1.46 -3.20 -2.92
CA ARG A 46 1.82 -2.17 -1.93
C ARG A 46 2.58 -1.02 -2.59
N ARG A 47 3.58 -1.32 -3.42
CA ARG A 47 4.37 -0.28 -4.12
C ARG A 47 3.49 0.52 -5.07
N TYR A 48 2.65 -0.14 -5.87
CA TYR A 48 1.71 0.52 -6.76
C TYR A 48 0.83 1.54 -6.02
N VAL A 49 0.23 1.13 -4.90
CA VAL A 49 -0.60 2.02 -4.08
C VAL A 49 0.23 3.19 -3.53
N VAL A 50 1.41 2.91 -2.98
CA VAL A 50 2.29 3.96 -2.43
C VAL A 50 2.71 4.95 -3.53
N ASP A 51 3.04 4.48 -4.72
CA ASP A 51 3.46 5.33 -5.83
C ASP A 51 2.30 6.21 -6.33
N GLU A 52 1.09 5.65 -6.43
CA GLU A 52 -0.12 6.40 -6.80
C GLU A 52 -0.42 7.51 -5.77
N PHE A 53 -0.34 7.20 -4.47
CA PHE A 53 -0.51 8.21 -3.42
C PHE A 53 0.65 9.22 -3.37
N SER A 54 1.87 8.79 -3.66
CA SER A 54 3.03 9.68 -3.72
C SER A 54 2.93 10.67 -4.87
N ALA A 55 2.24 10.32 -5.97
CA ALA A 55 1.98 11.22 -7.09
C ALA A 55 1.06 12.39 -6.72
N ILE A 56 0.17 12.22 -5.73
CA ILE A 56 -0.65 13.30 -5.18
C ILE A 56 0.23 14.24 -4.33
N GLY A 57 1.24 13.68 -3.65
CA GLY A 57 2.21 14.40 -2.82
C GLY A 57 2.28 13.82 -1.41
N THR A 58 3.43 13.95 -0.75
CA THR A 58 3.61 13.51 0.64
C THR A 58 3.24 14.64 1.62
N ASN A 59 2.65 14.31 2.77
CA ASN A 59 2.28 15.25 3.85
C ASN A 59 1.21 16.31 3.49
N LEU A 60 0.13 15.89 2.82
CA LEU A 60 -1.00 16.76 2.50
C LEU A 60 -2.03 16.80 3.64
N VAL A 61 -2.49 18.00 3.97
CA VAL A 61 -3.64 18.23 4.86
C VAL A 61 -4.73 18.94 4.07
N ILE A 62 -5.83 18.26 3.81
CA ILE A 62 -6.98 18.80 3.06
C ILE A 62 -8.00 19.33 4.07
N VAL A 63 -8.26 20.64 4.03
CA VAL A 63 -9.27 21.29 4.87
C VAL A 63 -10.54 21.45 4.04
N LEU A 64 -11.61 20.73 4.40
CA LEU A 64 -12.92 20.87 3.77
C LEU A 64 -13.83 21.72 4.65
N PRO A 65 -14.64 22.63 4.09
CA PRO A 65 -15.60 23.39 4.86
C PRO A 65 -16.65 22.42 5.41
N GLY A 66 -16.95 22.54 6.71
CA GLY A 66 -17.99 21.71 7.34
C GLY A 66 -19.33 21.97 6.67
N ARG A 67 -20.01 20.92 6.19
CA ARG A 67 -21.40 21.03 5.75
C ARG A 67 -22.28 21.25 6.97
N SER A 68 -23.05 22.34 6.97
CA SER A 68 -24.13 22.51 7.93
C SER A 68 -25.28 21.56 7.58
N GLU A 69 -25.15 20.27 7.89
CA GLU A 69 -26.32 19.43 8.17
C GLU A 69 -26.87 19.84 9.54
N THR A 70 -27.35 21.07 9.64
CA THR A 70 -28.19 21.47 10.75
C THR A 70 -29.50 20.70 10.60
N ARG A 71 -29.65 19.67 11.44
CA ARG A 71 -30.96 19.09 11.77
C ARG A 71 -31.95 20.24 12.01
N GLY A 72 -32.89 20.41 11.10
CA GLY A 72 -33.97 21.41 11.24
C GLY A 72 -34.24 22.14 9.94
N PHE A 73 -35.34 21.75 9.29
CA PHE A 73 -35.91 22.45 8.14
C PHE A 73 -36.41 23.83 8.62
N ASN A 74 -35.58 24.87 8.48
CA ASN A 74 -35.94 26.24 8.83
C ASN A 74 -35.95 27.10 7.54
N PRO A 75 -37.09 27.69 7.14
CA PRO A 75 -37.24 28.41 5.87
C PRO A 75 -36.41 29.70 5.76
N ALA A 76 -35.70 30.10 6.82
CA ALA A 76 -34.77 31.24 6.81
C ALA A 76 -33.41 30.92 6.16
N ASN A 77 -33.07 29.63 5.97
CA ASN A 77 -31.80 29.21 5.35
C ASN A 77 -31.88 29.13 3.80
N LEU A 78 -32.95 29.65 3.18
CA LEU A 78 -33.12 29.71 1.72
C LEU A 78 -32.25 30.78 1.05
N VAL A 79 -31.66 31.70 1.82
CA VAL A 79 -30.69 32.68 1.32
C VAL A 79 -29.30 32.14 1.62
N GLY A 80 -28.72 31.49 0.61
CA GLY A 80 -27.49 30.70 0.69
C GLY A 80 -26.27 31.48 1.18
N SER A 81 -25.99 31.35 2.47
CA SER A 81 -24.64 31.56 2.99
C SER A 81 -24.29 30.38 3.89
N THR A 82 -23.30 29.63 3.45
CA THR A 82 -22.56 28.68 4.27
C THR A 82 -22.04 29.44 5.49
N PRO A 83 -22.36 29.05 6.74
CA PRO A 83 -22.01 29.84 7.93
C PRO A 83 -20.50 30.00 8.18
N ARG A 84 -19.65 29.27 7.44
CA ARG A 84 -18.19 29.38 7.48
C ARG A 84 -17.63 29.01 6.11
N ASP A 85 -17.49 30.01 5.25
CA ASP A 85 -16.70 29.86 4.03
C ASP A 85 -15.22 29.85 4.37
N LEU A 86 -14.46 28.96 3.71
CA LEU A 86 -13.01 29.04 3.71
C LEU A 86 -12.63 30.22 2.82
N THR A 87 -11.90 31.18 3.39
CA THR A 87 -11.44 32.37 2.68
C THR A 87 -9.99 32.23 2.21
N ILE A 88 -9.58 33.05 1.25
CA ILE A 88 -8.17 33.10 0.82
C ILE A 88 -7.25 33.55 1.98
N ASP A 89 -7.74 34.42 2.87
CA ASP A 89 -7.00 34.88 4.05
C ASP A 89 -6.71 33.75 5.05
N ASP A 90 -7.59 32.75 5.14
CA ASP A 90 -7.36 31.54 5.95
C ASP A 90 -6.19 30.73 5.37
N ALA A 91 -6.13 30.60 4.04
CA ALA A 91 -5.05 29.91 3.36
C ALA A 91 -3.70 30.63 3.55
N GLU A 92 -3.65 31.96 3.44
CA GLU A 92 -2.42 32.73 3.68
C GLU A 92 -1.97 32.69 5.14
N SER A 93 -2.90 32.67 6.08
CA SER A 93 -2.58 32.60 7.51
C SER A 93 -1.88 31.30 7.89
N LEU A 94 -2.13 30.19 7.17
CA LEU A 94 -1.46 28.91 7.39
C LEU A 94 0.04 28.95 7.03
N LEU A 95 0.48 29.81 6.11
CA LEU A 95 1.90 29.97 5.76
C LEU A 95 2.75 30.51 6.91
N LYS A 96 2.12 31.10 7.95
CA LYS A 96 2.83 31.60 9.14
C LYS A 96 3.28 30.46 10.06
N LEU A 97 2.75 29.26 9.90
CA LEU A 97 3.11 28.09 10.69
C LEU A 97 4.40 27.46 10.16
N SER A 98 5.34 27.14 11.05
CA SER A 98 6.65 26.58 10.69
C SER A 98 6.60 25.20 10.02
N GLY A 99 5.47 24.50 10.09
CA GLY A 99 5.26 23.19 9.47
C GLY A 99 4.65 23.23 8.07
N VAL A 100 4.25 24.39 7.57
CA VAL A 100 3.53 24.54 6.30
C VAL A 100 4.47 25.10 5.23
N ALA A 101 4.90 24.24 4.31
CA ALA A 101 5.82 24.63 3.24
C ALA A 101 5.12 25.28 2.04
N ARG A 102 3.90 24.84 1.70
CA ARG A 102 3.08 25.37 0.61
C ARG A 102 1.60 25.26 0.97
N VAL A 103 0.80 26.18 0.44
CA VAL A 103 -0.66 26.17 0.54
C VAL A 103 -1.21 26.38 -0.87
N ALA A 104 -2.31 25.70 -1.21
CA ALA A 104 -3.09 25.92 -2.41
C ALA A 104 -4.55 26.15 -2.00
N PRO A 105 -5.14 27.33 -2.31
CA PRO A 105 -6.56 27.60 -2.08
C PRO A 105 -7.48 26.90 -3.09
#